data_AF-A0A178VK53-F1
#
_entry.id   AF-A0A178VK53-F1
#
_cell.length_a   1.000
_cell.length_b   1.000
_cell.length_c   1.000
_cell.angle_alpha   90.00
_cell.angle_beta   90.00
_cell.angle_gamma   90.00
#
_symmetry.space_group_name_H-M   'P 1'
#
loop_
_entity.id
_entity.type
_entity.pdbx_description
1 polymer ?
#
loop_
_entity_poly.entity_id
_entity_poly.type
_entity_poly.pdbx_seq_one_letter_code
_entity_poly.pdbx_strand_id
1 'polypeptide(L)'
;MQEVLLGHLDWNLMHTEANFWHGNVTSFEENDFQILKLLLTKLDTSSDPRSLAVACFNLSQFIQYHTTGRVIVTDLKAKERVMKLMNHENTQVTKNATCASRGCS
;
A
#
# COMPACT_ATOMS: atom_id res chain seq x y z
N MET A 1 -6.75 -9.41 12.05
CA MET A 1 -5.48 -8.84 11.57
C MET A 1 -4.63 -8.43 12.75
N GLN A 2 -3.65 -9.26 13.13
CA GLN A 2 -2.86 -9.10 14.36
C GLN A 2 -1.43 -8.58 14.11
N GLU A 3 -1.04 -8.42 12.84
CA GLU A 3 0.33 -8.09 12.42
C GLU A 3 0.60 -6.58 12.30
N VAL A 4 -0.46 -5.79 12.12
CA VAL A 4 -0.41 -4.31 12.09
C VAL A 4 0.15 -3.76 13.42
N LEU A 5 -0.07 -4.47 14.54
CA LEU A 5 0.40 -4.05 15.87
C LEU A 5 1.88 -4.32 16.14
N LEU A 6 2.54 -5.22 15.39
CA LEU A 6 3.90 -5.68 15.72
C LEU A 6 5.01 -4.91 14.99
N GLY A 7 4.67 -3.91 14.18
CA GLY A 7 5.63 -2.94 13.64
C GLY A 7 6.59 -3.47 12.56
N HIS A 8 6.64 -4.79 12.35
CA HIS A 8 7.41 -5.44 11.29
C HIS A 8 6.49 -5.73 10.10
N LEU A 9 6.49 -4.83 9.11
CA LEU A 9 5.94 -5.12 7.79
C LEU A 9 6.89 -6.10 7.09
N ASP A 10 6.87 -7.37 7.49
CA ASP A 10 7.49 -8.41 6.70
C ASP A 10 6.57 -8.82 5.54
N TRP A 11 7.13 -9.38 4.47
CA TRP A 11 6.38 -9.93 3.35
C TRP A 11 5.65 -11.20 3.81
N ASN A 12 4.67 -11.09 4.71
CA ASN A 12 3.88 -12.23 5.14
C ASN A 12 2.90 -12.60 4.04
N LEU A 13 3.38 -13.43 3.11
CA LEU A 13 2.79 -14.58 2.39
C LEU A 13 1.31 -14.61 1.95
N MET A 14 0.48 -13.61 2.22
CA MET A 14 -0.92 -13.55 1.78
C MET A 14 -1.15 -12.55 0.63
N HIS A 15 -0.13 -11.73 0.32
CA HIS A 15 -0.27 -10.55 -0.53
C HIS A 15 0.02 -10.79 -2.03
N THR A 16 0.24 -12.02 -2.48
CA THR A 16 0.53 -12.35 -3.89
C THR A 16 -0.62 -13.05 -4.61
N GLU A 17 -1.68 -13.46 -3.91
CA GLU A 17 -2.79 -14.20 -4.53
C GLU A 17 -4.00 -13.30 -4.77
N ALA A 18 -4.48 -13.26 -6.01
CA ALA A 18 -5.68 -12.51 -6.39
C ALA A 18 -6.91 -12.86 -5.53
N ASN A 19 -7.03 -14.13 -5.13
CA ASN A 19 -8.13 -14.63 -4.30
C ASN A 19 -8.16 -14.00 -2.90
N PHE A 20 -6.99 -13.68 -2.32
CA PHE A 20 -6.93 -12.98 -1.04
C PHE A 20 -7.55 -11.59 -1.16
N TRP A 21 -7.15 -10.83 -2.18
CA TRP A 21 -7.64 -9.48 -2.40
C TRP A 21 -9.14 -9.47 -2.72
N HIS A 22 -9.64 -10.37 -3.56
CA HIS A 22 -11.08 -10.45 -3.85
C HIS A 22 -11.95 -10.67 -2.60
N GLY A 23 -11.47 -11.41 -1.60
CA GLY A 23 -12.22 -11.68 -0.36
C GLY A 23 -12.00 -10.66 0.76
N ASN A 24 -10.86 -9.97 0.79
CA ASN A 24 -10.42 -9.18 1.95
C ASN A 24 -10.20 -7.69 1.65
N VAL A 25 -10.34 -7.25 0.40
CA VAL A 25 -10.03 -5.85 0.04
C VAL A 25 -10.94 -4.85 0.78
N THR A 26 -12.20 -5.20 1.06
CA THR A 26 -13.12 -4.37 1.86
C THR A 26 -12.73 -4.30 3.34
N SER A 27 -11.98 -5.29 3.86
CA SER A 27 -11.45 -5.24 5.24
C SER A 27 -10.47 -4.09 5.45
N PHE A 28 -9.90 -3.52 4.38
CA PHE A 28 -9.05 -2.32 4.46
C PHE A 28 -9.86 -1.04 4.72
N GLU A 29 -11.18 -1.08 4.53
CA GLU A 29 -12.09 0.02 4.90
C GLU A 29 -12.48 -0.02 6.37
N GLU A 30 -12.36 -1.18 7.02
CA GLU A 30 -12.69 -1.34 8.42
C GLU A 30 -11.86 -0.41 9.31
N ASN A 31 -12.42 -0.11 10.48
CA ASN A 31 -11.75 0.68 11.50
C ASN A 31 -11.31 2.07 10.98
N ASP A 32 -12.13 2.70 10.13
CA ASP A 32 -11.86 4.01 9.52
C ASP A 32 -10.54 4.02 8.73
N PHE A 33 -10.38 3.02 7.86
CA PHE A 33 -9.21 2.86 6.99
C PHE A 33 -7.88 2.78 7.76
N GLN A 34 -7.88 2.25 8.99
CA GLN A 34 -6.70 2.25 9.86
C GLN A 34 -5.47 1.60 9.22
N ILE A 35 -5.67 0.53 8.45
CA ILE A 35 -4.58 -0.16 7.74
C ILE A 35 -3.99 0.73 6.64
N LEU A 36 -4.84 1.35 5.82
CA LEU A 36 -4.38 2.29 4.80
C LEU A 36 -3.64 3.47 5.45
N LYS A 37 -4.17 4.04 6.53
CA LYS A 37 -3.51 5.11 7.29
C LYS A 37 -2.15 4.69 7.84
N LEU A 38 -1.99 3.45 8.32
CA LEU A 38 -0.69 2.92 8.74
C LEU A 38 0.28 2.82 7.56
N LEU A 39 -0.17 2.27 6.42
CA LEU A 39 0.67 2.19 5.22
C LEU A 39 1.16 3.56 4.78
N LEU A 40 0.28 4.57 4.79
CA LEU A 40 0.64 5.96 4.46
C LEU A 40 1.63 6.55 5.47
N THR A 41 1.41 6.31 6.77
CA THR A 41 2.36 6.71 7.82
C THR A 41 3.73 6.07 7.60
N LYS A 42 3.79 4.81 7.16
CA LYS A 42 5.04 4.11 6.83
C LYS A 42 5.72 4.73 5.62
N LEU A 43 4.99 5.18 4.60
CA LEU A 43 5.58 5.92 3.48
C LEU A 43 6.24 7.23 3.92
N ASP A 44 5.69 7.90 4.94
CA ASP A 44 6.20 9.18 5.43
C ASP A 44 7.34 9.03 6.45
N THR A 45 7.40 7.91 7.19
CA THR A 45 8.29 7.76 8.36
C THR A 45 9.37 6.70 8.22
N SER A 46 9.22 5.73 7.32
CA SER A 46 10.19 4.65 7.15
C SER A 46 11.33 5.05 6.23
N SER A 47 12.57 4.80 6.64
CA SER A 47 13.75 4.83 5.78
C SER A 47 14.14 3.45 5.25
N ASP A 48 13.48 2.39 5.73
CA ASP A 48 13.74 1.01 5.27
C ASP A 48 13.12 0.80 3.87
N PRO A 49 13.94 0.52 2.83
CA PRO A 49 13.45 0.38 1.46
C PRO A 49 12.48 -0.80 1.29
N ARG A 50 12.64 -1.86 2.09
CA ARG A 50 11.74 -3.02 2.05
C ARG A 50 10.34 -2.62 2.51
N SER A 51 10.24 -1.95 3.65
CA SER A 51 8.97 -1.45 4.20
C SER A 51 8.28 -0.48 3.24
N LEU A 52 9.03 0.43 2.62
CA LEU A 52 8.50 1.36 1.61
C LEU A 52 7.98 0.62 0.37
N ALA A 53 8.74 -0.35 -0.14
CA ALA A 53 8.34 -1.16 -1.28
C ALA A 53 7.07 -1.97 -1.01
N VAL A 54 6.97 -2.58 0.18
CA VAL A 54 5.78 -3.32 0.63
C VAL A 54 4.58 -2.40 0.73
N ALA A 55 4.73 -1.22 1.34
CA ALA A 55 3.62 -0.27 1.48
C ALA A 55 3.11 0.23 0.13
N CYS A 56 4.01 0.58 -0.80
CA CYS A 56 3.62 0.96 -2.16
C CYS A 56 2.92 -0.18 -2.91
N PHE A 57 3.39 -1.41 -2.74
CA PHE A 57 2.76 -2.59 -3.35
C PHE A 57 1.35 -2.83 -2.80
N ASN A 58 1.18 -2.76 -1.48
CA ASN A 58 -0.13 -2.94 -0.86
C ASN A 58 -1.15 -1.90 -1.34
N LEU A 59 -0.73 -0.65 -1.48
CA LEU A 59 -1.57 0.41 -2.05
C LEU A 59 -1.95 0.12 -3.50
N SER A 60 -1.02 -0.36 -4.33
CA SER A 60 -1.35 -0.69 -5.73
C SER A 60 -2.33 -1.85 -5.83
N GLN A 61 -2.18 -2.89 -5.01
CA GLN A 61 -3.13 -4.00 -4.96
C GLN A 61 -4.51 -3.56 -4.47
N PHE A 62 -4.59 -2.73 -3.43
CA PHE A 62 -5.87 -2.16 -2.99
C PHE A 62 -6.55 -1.36 -4.12
N ILE A 63 -5.80 -0.52 -4.85
CA ILE A 63 -6.33 0.22 -6.00
C ILE A 63 -6.83 -0.72 -7.11
N GLN A 64 -6.14 -1.83 -7.35
CA GLN A 64 -6.45 -2.78 -8.41
C GLN A 64 -7.72 -3.60 -8.10
N TYR A 65 -7.85 -4.09 -6.87
CA TYR A 65 -8.93 -5.01 -6.50
C TYR A 65 -10.13 -4.32 -5.86
N HIS A 66 -9.99 -3.09 -5.35
CA HIS A 66 -11.11 -2.34 -4.77
C HIS A 66 -11.80 -1.46 -5.80
N THR A 67 -13.10 -1.63 -5.99
CA THR A 67 -13.89 -0.89 -7.00
C THR A 67 -13.78 0.63 -6.82
N THR A 68 -13.77 1.12 -5.59
CA THR A 68 -13.59 2.54 -5.24
C THR A 68 -12.18 2.87 -4.75
N GLY A 69 -11.22 1.95 -4.87
CA GLY A 69 -9.89 2.09 -4.31
C GLY A 69 -9.17 3.36 -4.75
N ARG A 70 -9.30 3.73 -6.04
CA ARG A 70 -8.75 4.98 -6.59
C ARG A 70 -9.28 6.24 -5.91
N VAL A 71 -10.57 6.27 -5.57
CA VAL A 71 -11.20 7.41 -4.90
C VAL A 71 -10.68 7.48 -3.46
N ILE A 72 -10.74 6.36 -2.74
CA ILE A 72 -10.29 6.26 -1.35
C ILE A 72 -8.83 6.69 -1.19
N VAL A 73 -7.91 6.18 -2.02
CA VAL A 73 -6.50 6.56 -1.92
C VAL A 73 -6.25 8.02 -2.32
N THR A 74 -7.11 8.61 -3.16
CA THR A 74 -7.05 10.03 -3.51
C THR A 74 -7.48 10.89 -2.33
N ASP A 75 -8.60 10.55 -1.69
CA ASP A 75 -9.13 11.24 -0.50
C ASP A 75 -8.15 11.17 0.67
N LEU A 76 -7.46 10.03 0.83
CA LEU A 76 -6.40 9.85 1.82
C LEU A 76 -5.06 10.53 1.43
N LYS A 77 -4.98 11.19 0.27
CA LYS A 77 -3.77 11.85 -0.26
C LYS A 77 -2.58 10.89 -0.40
N ALA A 78 -2.84 9.64 -0.78
CA ALA A 78 -1.79 8.64 -0.98
C ALA A 78 -0.89 8.98 -2.17
N LYS A 79 -1.47 9.57 -3.23
CA LYS A 79 -0.77 9.92 -4.47
C LYS A 79 0.44 10.82 -4.26
N GLU A 80 0.29 11.84 -3.41
CA GLU A 80 1.37 12.77 -3.06
C GLU A 80 2.52 12.06 -2.35
N ARG A 81 2.21 11.07 -1.50
CA ARG A 81 3.20 10.29 -0.75
C ARG A 81 3.97 9.33 -1.65
N VAL A 82 3.27 8.57 -2.49
CA VAL A 82 3.94 7.63 -3.42
C VAL A 82 4.76 8.36 -4.48
N MET A 83 4.35 9.57 -4.91
CA MET A 83 5.12 10.38 -5.87
C MET A 83 6.51 10.76 -5.34
N LYS A 84 6.65 11.01 -4.04
CA LYS A 84 7.97 11.27 -3.41
C LYS A 84 8.92 10.08 -3.53
N LEU A 85 8.37 8.87 -3.63
CA LEU A 85 9.13 7.61 -3.68
C LEU A 85 9.41 7.13 -5.11
N MET A 86 8.89 7.82 -6.14
CA MET A 86 9.12 7.44 -7.54
C MET A 86 10.56 7.69 -8.02
N ASN A 87 11.37 8.45 -7.26
CA ASN A 87 12.78 8.69 -7.53
C ASN A 87 13.67 8.09 -6.43
N HIS A 88 13.18 7.10 -5.68
CA HIS A 88 13.98 6.44 -4.64
C HIS A 88 15.15 5.68 -5.28
N GLU A 89 16.30 5.66 -4.59
CA GLU A 89 17.51 4.92 -5.02
C GLU A 89 17.29 3.40 -5.16
N ASN A 90 16.21 2.89 -4.58
CA ASN A 90 15.89 1.47 -4.58
C ASN A 90 14.89 1.19 -5.70
N THR A 91 15.29 0.37 -6.66
CA THR A 91 14.50 0.04 -7.84
C THR A 91 13.15 -0.59 -7.50
N GLN A 92 13.07 -1.38 -6.42
CA GLN A 92 11.82 -2.02 -6.00
C GLN A 92 10.82 -1.02 -5.43
N VAL A 93 11.29 -0.05 -4.65
CA VAL A 93 10.48 1.07 -4.15
C VAL A 93 9.95 1.88 -5.33
N THR A 94 10.83 2.30 -6.24
CA THR A 94 10.46 3.10 -7.43
C THR A 94 9.46 2.38 -8.33
N LYS A 95 9.66 1.09 -8.58
CA LYS A 95 8.73 0.26 -9.38
C LYS A 95 7.34 0.22 -8.73
N ASN A 96 7.27 -0.07 -7.44
CA ASN A 96 5.99 -0.19 -6.72
C ASN A 96 5.30 1.17 -6.56
N ALA A 97 6.05 2.23 -6.27
CA ALA A 97 5.54 3.60 -6.17
C ALA A 97 4.94 4.08 -7.49
N THR A 98 5.61 3.78 -8.62
CA THR A 98 5.12 4.08 -9.96
C THR A 98 3.83 3.33 -10.28
N CYS A 99 3.73 2.07 -9.86
CA CYS A 99 2.51 1.27 -10.03
C CYS A 99 1.34 1.86 -9.23
N ALA A 100 1.57 2.19 -7.95
CA ALA A 100 0.57 2.80 -7.09
C ALA A 100 0.12 4.19 -7.58
N SER A 101 1.04 4.99 -8.12
CA SER A 101 0.72 6.35 -8.61
C SER A 101 -0.10 6.36 -9.91
N ARG A 102 0.12 5.36 -10.78
CA ARG A 102 -0.61 5.20 -12.05
C ARG A 102 -1.91 4.43 -11.86
N GLY A 103 -2.01 3.65 -10.79
CA GLY A 103 -3.04 2.63 -10.61
C GLY A 103 -3.02 1.70 -11.81
N CYS A 104 -2.04 0.81 -11.88
CA CYS A 104 -1.96 -0.12 -13.00
C CYS A 104 -3.21 -1.04 -13.01
N SER A 105 -3.87 -1.05 -14.16
CA SER A 105 -4.93 -1.98 -14.55
C SER A 105 -4.33 -3.27 -15.09
#